data_AF-A0A016SYZ5-F1
#
_entry.id   AF-A0A016SYZ5-F1
#
_cell.length_a   1.000
_cell.length_b   1.000
_cell.length_c   1.000
_cell.angle_alpha   90.00
_cell.angle_beta   90.00
_cell.angle_gamma   90.00
#
_symmetry.space_group_name_H-M   'P 1'
#
loop_
_entity.id
_entity.type
_entity.pdbx_description
1 polymer ?
#
loop_
_entity_poly.entity_id
_entity_poly.type
_entity_poly.pdbx_seq_one_letter_code
_entity_poly.pdbx_strand_id
1 'polypeptide(L)' 'MVCFAIFNMLYATIESVTEPAVHTVGTAYMAYANGVINANSELSYIFLCLFIAMYGLCTVLLALHFIFRYILICR' A
#
# COMPACT_ATOMS: atom_id res chain seq x y z
N MET A 1 -5.84 -15.88 4.86
CA MET A 1 -6.49 -14.69 5.45
C MET A 1 -5.62 -13.98 6.47
N VAL A 2 -5.05 -14.69 7.45
CA VAL A 2 -4.21 -14.08 8.50
C VAL A 2 -3.02 -13.30 7.91
N CYS A 3 -2.30 -13.86 6.94
CA CYS A 3 -1.17 -13.15 6.30
C CYS A 3 -1.59 -11.83 5.64
N PHE A 4 -2.71 -11.83 4.90
CA PHE A 4 -3.28 -10.61 4.31
C PHE A 4 -3.62 -9.58 5.39
N ALA A 5 -4.25 -9.99 6.49
CA ALA A 5 -4.59 -9.10 7.58
C ALA A 5 -3.34 -8.45 8.22
N ILE A 6 -2.26 -9.21 8.40
CA ILE A 6 -0.99 -8.70 8.93
C ILE A 6 -0.41 -7.63 7.98
N PHE A 7 -0.31 -7.93 6.68
CA PHE A 7 0.21 -6.96 5.70
C PHE A 7 -0.68 -5.73 5.57
N ASN A 8 -2.00 -5.89 5.68
CA ASN A 8 -2.94 -4.78 5.64
C ASN A 8 -2.84 -3.90 6.91
N MET A 9 -2.58 -4.49 8.08
CA MET A 9 -2.38 -3.74 9.32
C MET A 9 -1.06 -2.95 9.28
N LEU A 10 0.02 -3.56 8.76
CA LEU A 10 1.28 -2.88 8.48
C LEU A 10 1.09 -1.72 7.49
N TYR A 11 0.36 -1.95 6.40
CA TYR A 11 0.01 -0.91 5.44
C TYR A 11 -0.72 0.27 6.11
N ALA A 12 -1.74 -0.01 6.92
CA ALA A 12 -2.48 1.03 7.64
C ALA A 12 -1.61 1.82 8.63
N THR A 13 -0.62 1.19 9.28
CA THR A 13 0.34 1.91 10.13
C THR A 13 1.28 2.81 9.35
N ILE A 14 1.66 2.41 8.13
CA ILE A 14 2.52 3.22 7.26
C ILE A 14 1.72 4.42 6.74
N GLU A 15 0.47 4.19 6.32
CA GLU A 15 -0.45 5.22 5.85
C GLU A 15 -0.72 6.28 6.91
N SER A 16 -1.01 5.88 8.15
CA SER A 16 -1.26 6.81 9.25
C SER A 16 -0.03 7.64 9.63
N VAL A 17 1.18 7.11 9.40
CA VAL A 17 2.46 7.80 9.66
C VAL A 17 2.86 8.74 8.52
N THR A 18 2.57 8.38 7.27
CA THR A 18 2.95 9.21 6.11
C THR A 18 1.96 10.30 5.77
N GLU A 19 0.69 10.16 6.17
CA GLU A 19 -0.42 11.01 5.74
C GLU A 19 -0.29 11.36 4.24
N PRO A 20 -0.27 10.35 3.35
CA PRO A 20 0.06 10.56 1.95
C PRO A 20 -1.00 11.44 1.29
N ALA A 21 -0.62 12.66 0.92
CA ALA A 21 -1.46 13.55 0.14
C ALA A 21 -1.33 13.16 -1.33
N VAL A 22 -2.45 12.74 -1.92
CA VAL A 22 -2.52 12.37 -3.32
C VAL A 22 -2.98 13.58 -4.11
N HIS A 23 -2.15 14.04 -5.04
CA HIS A 23 -2.51 15.10 -5.97
C HIS A 23 -2.55 14.55 -7.40
N THR A 24 -3.71 14.66 -8.03
CA THR A 24 -3.91 14.27 -9.42
C THR A 24 -3.86 15.51 -10.30
N VAL A 25 -2.85 15.59 -11.17
CA VAL A 25 -2.74 16.67 -12.16
C VAL A 25 -2.89 16.05 -13.55
N GLY A 26 -4.04 16.31 -14.19
CA GLY A 26 -4.37 15.73 -15.49
C GLY A 26 -4.47 14.20 -15.41
N THR A 27 -3.63 13.50 -16.18
CA THR A 27 -3.54 12.03 -16.20
C THR A 27 -2.46 11.47 -15.25
N ALA A 28 -1.71 12.33 -14.57
CA ALA A 28 -0.63 11.94 -13.67
C ALA A 28 -1.13 11.83 -12.23
N TYR A 29 -0.71 10.75 -11.57
CA TYR A 29 -0.94 10.50 -10.15
C TYR A 29 0.36 10.74 -9.39
N MET A 30 0.40 11.75 -8.53
CA MET A 30 1.55 12.02 -7.67
C MET A 30 1.12 11.91 -6.21
N ALA A 31 1.79 11.02 -5.48
CA ALA A 31 1.66 10.91 -4.04
C ALA A 31 2.83 11.66 -3.38
N TYR A 32 2.55 12.37 -2.30
CA TYR A 32 3.57 13.07 -1.50
C TYR A 32 3.32 12.77 -0.02
N ALA A 33 4.39 12.56 0.75
CA ALA A 33 4.29 12.44 2.20
C ALA A 33 4.16 13.85 2.79
N ASN A 34 2.99 14.18 3.33
CA ASN A 34 2.74 15.48 3.98
C ASN A 34 2.85 15.41 5.51
N GLY A 35 2.95 14.21 6.08
CA GLY A 35 3.05 13.99 7.52
C GLY A 35 4.38 14.45 8.14
N VAL A 36 4.50 14.22 9.46
CA VAL A 36 5.56 14.68 10.40
C VAL A 36 7.02 14.41 9.97
N ILE A 37 7.22 13.62 8.90
CA ILE A 37 8.52 13.18 8.36
C ILE A 37 9.10 14.18 7.35
N ASN A 38 8.38 15.26 7.01
CA ASN A 38 8.81 16.25 6.01
C ASN A 38 10.13 16.98 6.36
N ALA A 39 10.69 16.77 7.56
CA ALA A 39 12.01 17.26 7.96
C ALA A 39 13.17 16.51 7.27
N ASN A 40 13.01 15.24 6.89
CA ASN A 40 14.05 14.43 6.25
C ASN A 40 13.55 13.85 4.92
N SER A 41 13.99 14.45 3.80
CA SER A 41 13.60 14.06 2.44
C SER A 41 13.85 12.58 2.12
N GLU A 42 14.92 11.99 2.65
CA GLU A 42 15.28 10.58 2.40
C GLU A 42 14.32 9.60 3.08
N LEU A 43 13.90 9.90 4.32
CA LEU A 43 12.94 9.07 5.05
C LEU A 43 11.57 9.10 4.36
N SER A 44 11.11 10.29 3.96
CA SER A 44 9.85 10.44 3.23
C SER A 44 9.82 9.62 1.93
N TYR A 45 10.93 9.56 1.20
CA TYR A 45 11.05 8.73 -0.01
C TYR A 45 10.94 7.23 0.29
N ILE A 46 11.67 6.74 1.31
CA ILE A 46 11.63 5.33 1.72
C ILE A 46 10.22 4.92 2.14
N PHE A 47 9.56 5.76 2.93
CA PHE A 47 8.19 5.50 3.37
C PHE A 47 7.18 5.49 2.21
N LEU A 48 7.32 6.38 1.22
CA LEU A 48 6.50 6.36 0.01
C LEU A 48 6.68 5.06 -0.78
N CYS A 49 7.93 4.62 -0.92
CA CYS A 49 8.26 3.38 -1.61
C CYS A 49 7.70 2.16 -0.88
N LEU A 50 7.79 2.13 0.45
CA LEU A 50 7.16 1.10 1.27
C LEU A 50 5.63 1.13 1.16
N PHE A 51 5.01 2.30 1.13
CA PHE A 51 3.57 2.45 0.97
C PHE A 51 3.07 1.83 -0.35
N ILE A 52 3.68 2.19 -1.48
CA ILE A 52 3.27 1.65 -2.79
C ILE A 52 3.55 0.14 -2.89
N ALA A 53 4.67 -0.34 -2.31
CA ALA A 53 5.02 -1.76 -2.31
C ALA A 53 4.02 -2.58 -1.47
N MET A 54 3.65 -2.10 -0.28
CA MET A 54 2.69 -2.78 0.60
C MET A 54 1.28 -2.79 0.02
N TYR A 55 0.88 -1.69 -0.63
CA TYR A 55 -0.37 -1.64 -1.38
C TYR A 55 -0.40 -2.69 -2.51
N GLY A 56 0.67 -2.76 -3.31
CA GLY A 56 0.83 -3.78 -4.35
C GLY A 56 0.78 -5.20 -3.79
N LEU A 57 1.47 -5.45 -2.67
CA LEU A 57 1.48 -6.76 -2.03
C LEU A 57 0.08 -7.17 -1.54
N CYS A 58 -0.66 -6.24 -0.92
CA CYS A 58 -2.02 -6.50 -0.45
C CYS A 58 -2.96 -6.82 -1.62
N THR A 59 -2.88 -6.09 -2.73
CA THR A 59 -3.71 -6.36 -3.93
C THR A 59 -3.39 -7.72 -4.55
N VAL A 60 -2.11 -8.10 -4.65
CA VAL A 60 -1.69 -9.41 -5.16
C VAL A 60 -2.16 -10.54 -4.25
N LEU A 61 -2.02 -10.40 -2.93
CA LEU A 61 -2.50 -11.40 -1.97
C LEU A 61 -4.02 -11.59 -2.04
N LEU A 62 -4.76 -10.50 -2.21
CA LEU A 62 -6.22 -10.54 -2.38
C LEU A 62 -6.61 -11.24 -3.69
N ALA A 63 -5.93 -10.91 -4.80
CA ALA A 63 -6.15 -11.54 -6.10
C ALA A 63 -5.85 -13.04 -6.05
N LEU A 64 -4.71 -13.43 -5.48
CA LEU A 64 -4.31 -14.83 -5.34
C LEU A 64 -5.30 -15.60 -4.49
N HIS A 65 -5.85 -14.99 -3.44
CA HIS A 65 -6.90 -15.60 -2.64
C HIS A 65 -8.17 -15.90 -3.45
N PHE A 66 -8.65 -14.96 -4.27
CA PHE A 66 -9.80 -15.21 -5.14
C PHE A 66 -9.54 -16.29 -6.18
N ILE A 67 -8.35 -16.27 -6.79
CA ILE A 67 -7.93 -17.29 -7.76
C ILE A 67 -7.89 -18.66 -7.10
N PHE A 68 -7.30 -18.78 -5.91
CA PHE A 68 -7.21 -20.04 -5.18
C PHE A 68 -8.59 -20.61 -4.87
N ARG A 69 -9.52 -19.75 -4.41
CA ARG A 69 -10.91 -20.15 -4.14
C ARG A 69 -11.66 -20.54 -5.41
N TYR A 70 -11.41 -19.85 -6.53
CA TYR A 70 -12.00 -20.18 -7.83
C TYR A 70 -11.53 -21.56 -8.32
N ILE A 71 -10.23 -21.84 -8.23
CA ILE A 71 -9.65 -23.15 -8.62
C ILE A 71 -10.23 -24.28 -7.78
N LEU A 72 -10.47 -24.05 -6.48
CA LEU A 72 -11.01 -25.06 -5.56
C LEU A 72 -12.52 -25.28 -5.71
N ILE A 73 -13.25 -24.33 -6.30
CA ILE A 73 -14.70 -24.45 -6.55
C ILE A 73 -15.00 -25.02 -7.94
N CYS A 74 -14.20 -24.66 -8.94
CA CYS A 74 -14.41 -25.05 -10.35
C CYS A 74 -13.65 -26.32 -10.75
N ARG A 75 -12.84 -26.88 -9.85
CA ARG A 75 -12.23 -28.20 -9.96
C ARG A 75 -12.58 -29.03 -8.74
#